data_AF-A0A9P6ZR93-F1
#
_entry.id   AF-A0A9P6ZR93-F1
#
_cell.length_a   1.000
_cell.length_b   1.000
_cell.length_c   1.000
_cell.angle_alpha   90.00
_cell.angle_beta   90.00
_cell.angle_gamma   90.00
#
_symmetry.space_group_name_H-M   'P 1'
#
loop_
_entity.id
_entity.type
_entity.pdbx_description
1 polymer ?
#
loop_
_entity_poly.entity_id
_entity_poly.type
_entity_poly.pdbx_seq_one_letter_code
_entity_poly.pdbx_strand_id
1 'polypeptide(L)'
;MTLVSNDPSWWPLINASLIASYFAVVVCVGIMYDWVLTFGQEVELIWRQRWSLMTFLYLGVRYVGIAYVVIVMLVDVPTISTTDAVSRIVYTAVYWTADVVDVILGVIMITRLHAMYQRSRKVLIYLVVIFVAIRIANAVIAATITMHVAGEEFILSGTYQCMVAYPGDLLLLVSISWILAAVWEVIALCLAVWIAVKHFRELRQHSTRVFWLSLASRSVYSLRCSQRT
;
A
#
# COMPACT_ATOMS: atom_id res chain seq x y z
N MET A 1 1.47 -27.28 -21.14
CA MET A 1 1.06 -27.69 -22.50
C MET A 1 0.33 -26.50 -23.07
N THR A 2 0.72 -25.98 -24.23
CA THR A 2 0.08 -24.78 -24.79
C THR A 2 -1.32 -25.13 -25.29
N LEU A 3 -2.36 -24.53 -24.70
CA LEU A 3 -3.74 -24.74 -25.14
C LEU A 3 -4.14 -23.63 -26.11
N VAL A 4 -4.39 -24.00 -27.36
CA VAL A 4 -4.83 -23.09 -28.43
C VAL A 4 -6.34 -23.24 -28.59
N SER A 5 -7.12 -22.19 -28.32
CA SER A 5 -8.57 -22.17 -28.58
C SER A 5 -8.98 -20.87 -29.27
N ASN A 6 -9.84 -21.01 -30.28
CA ASN A 6 -10.43 -19.89 -31.04
C ASN A 6 -11.94 -19.76 -30.77
N ASP A 7 -12.42 -20.30 -29.65
CA ASP A 7 -13.85 -20.31 -29.33
C ASP A 7 -14.34 -18.90 -28.96
N PRO A 8 -15.49 -18.43 -29.47
CA PRO A 8 -16.05 -17.12 -29.14
C PRO A 8 -16.41 -16.94 -27.65
N SER A 9 -16.55 -18.04 -26.91
CA SER A 9 -16.80 -18.02 -25.46
C SER A 9 -15.69 -17.32 -24.66
N TRP A 10 -14.49 -17.22 -25.22
CA TRP A 10 -13.34 -16.56 -24.60
C TRP A 10 -13.31 -15.04 -24.80
N TRP A 11 -14.15 -14.48 -25.67
CA TRP A 11 -14.15 -13.03 -25.95
C TRP A 11 -14.32 -12.14 -24.71
N PRO A 12 -15.16 -12.47 -23.71
CA PRO A 12 -15.25 -11.69 -22.49
C PRO A 12 -13.92 -11.62 -21.73
N LEU A 13 -13.18 -12.73 -21.67
CA LEU A 13 -11.88 -12.80 -21.01
C LEU A 13 -10.82 -11.98 -21.77
N ILE A 14 -10.77 -12.14 -23.10
CA ILE A 14 -9.86 -11.37 -23.98
C ILE A 14 -10.12 -9.87 -23.82
N ASN A 15 -11.39 -9.45 -23.83
CA ASN A 15 -11.78 -8.06 -23.64
C ASN A 15 -11.41 -7.53 -22.25
N ALA A 16 -11.61 -8.34 -21.20
CA ALA A 16 -11.22 -7.97 -19.84
C ALA A 16 -9.71 -7.76 -19.71
N SER A 17 -8.90 -8.65 -20.28
CA SER A 17 -7.44 -8.50 -20.32
C SER A 17 -7.02 -7.26 -21.09
N LEU A 18 -7.62 -7.00 -22.26
CA LEU A 18 -7.33 -5.81 -23.06
C LEU A 18 -7.60 -4.51 -22.27
N ILE A 19 -8.74 -4.45 -21.58
CA ILE A 19 -9.10 -3.32 -20.70
C ILE A 19 -8.08 -3.16 -19.57
N ALA A 20 -7.67 -4.27 -18.94
CA ALA A 20 -6.67 -4.25 -17.88
C ALA A 20 -5.31 -3.72 -18.39
N SER A 21 -4.86 -4.15 -19.58
CA SER A 21 -3.63 -3.64 -20.21
C SER A 21 -3.69 -2.14 -20.46
N TYR A 22 -4.82 -1.62 -20.99
CA TYR A 22 -4.98 -0.17 -21.17
C TYR A 22 -4.94 0.57 -19.85
N PHE A 23 -5.62 0.05 -18.83
CA PHE A 23 -5.62 0.65 -17.50
C PHE A 23 -4.23 0.65 -16.88
N ALA A 24 -3.48 -0.45 -17.00
CA ALA A 24 -2.10 -0.54 -16.55
C ALA A 24 -1.23 0.54 -17.20
N VAL A 25 -1.33 0.72 -18.51
CA VAL A 25 -0.59 1.79 -19.23
C VAL A 25 -0.96 3.18 -18.70
N VAL A 26 -2.24 3.47 -18.50
CA VAL A 26 -2.69 4.77 -17.96
C VAL A 26 -2.12 5.00 -16.55
N VAL A 27 -2.16 3.99 -15.70
CA VAL A 27 -1.58 4.04 -14.34
C VAL A 27 -0.07 4.25 -14.39
N CYS A 28 0.63 3.56 -15.29
CA CYS A 28 2.07 3.73 -15.50
C CYS A 28 2.42 5.17 -15.87
N VAL A 29 1.72 5.73 -16.85
CA VAL A 29 1.91 7.11 -17.29
C VAL A 29 1.62 8.08 -16.15
N GLY A 30 0.53 7.86 -15.39
CA GLY A 30 0.18 8.68 -14.24
C GLY A 30 1.26 8.69 -13.14
N ILE A 31 1.80 7.51 -12.80
CA ILE A 31 2.85 7.37 -11.78
C ILE A 31 4.15 8.02 -12.25
N MET A 32 4.55 7.80 -13.51
CA MET A 32 5.73 8.44 -14.09
C MET A 32 5.58 9.96 -14.14
N TYR A 33 4.38 10.46 -14.47
CA TYR A 33 4.09 11.87 -14.50
C TYR A 33 4.20 12.51 -13.10
N ASP A 34 3.57 11.91 -12.09
CA ASP A 34 3.68 12.38 -10.70
C ASP A 34 5.13 12.36 -10.22
N TRP A 35 5.88 11.32 -10.59
CA TRP A 35 7.30 11.21 -10.29
C TRP A 35 8.13 12.36 -10.88
N VAL A 36 7.96 12.65 -12.18
CA VAL A 36 8.68 13.75 -12.84
C VAL A 36 8.38 15.10 -12.17
N LEU A 37 7.11 15.34 -11.80
CA LEU A 37 6.72 16.59 -11.14
C LEU A 37 7.34 16.76 -9.75
N THR A 38 7.42 15.67 -8.99
CA THR A 38 7.89 15.71 -7.59
C THR A 38 9.40 15.52 -7.45
N PHE A 39 10.08 15.04 -8.50
CA PHE A 39 11.53 14.81 -8.51
C PHE A 39 12.35 16.06 -8.19
N GLY A 40 11.97 17.23 -8.71
CA GLY A 40 12.69 18.48 -8.43
C GLY A 40 12.68 18.83 -6.94
N GLN A 41 11.55 18.64 -6.28
CA GLN A 41 11.40 18.86 -4.84
C GLN A 41 12.16 17.79 -4.04
N GLU A 42 12.16 16.53 -4.47
CA GLU A 42 12.90 15.45 -3.81
C GLU A 42 14.41 15.70 -3.83
N VAL A 43 14.98 16.14 -4.94
CA VAL A 43 16.42 16.41 -4.99
C VAL A 43 16.79 17.53 -4.01
N GLU A 44 15.98 18.57 -3.92
CA GLU A 44 16.27 19.67 -3.01
C GLU A 44 16.06 19.30 -1.53
N LEU A 45 14.96 18.61 -1.19
CA LEU A 45 14.57 18.31 0.19
C LEU A 45 15.22 17.03 0.72
N ILE A 46 15.33 16.00 -0.11
CA ILE A 46 15.78 14.68 0.31
C ILE A 46 17.28 14.52 0.09
N TRP A 47 17.78 14.85 -1.10
CA TRP A 47 19.19 14.57 -1.45
C TRP A 47 20.18 15.55 -0.82
N ARG A 48 19.77 16.80 -0.56
CA ARG A 48 20.62 17.78 0.14
C ARG A 48 20.57 17.67 1.66
N GLN A 49 19.63 16.90 2.21
CA GLN A 49 19.46 16.74 3.66
C GLN A 49 20.23 15.53 4.19
N ARG A 50 20.39 15.45 5.52
CA ARG A 50 21.01 14.28 6.18
C ARG A 50 20.15 13.05 5.97
N TRP A 51 20.76 11.99 5.46
CA TRP A 51 20.12 10.70 5.21
C TRP A 51 19.64 10.10 6.52
N SER A 52 18.33 9.95 6.66
CA SER A 52 17.69 9.24 7.77
C SER A 52 17.21 7.86 7.31
N LEU A 53 17.00 6.93 8.25
CA LEU A 53 16.43 5.62 7.93
C LEU A 53 15.07 5.74 7.22
N MET A 54 14.24 6.71 7.64
CA MET A 54 12.95 7.01 7.02
C MET A 54 13.09 7.45 5.56
N THR A 55 14.14 8.22 5.28
CA THR A 55 14.47 8.68 3.93
C THR A 55 14.80 7.50 3.02
N PHE A 56 15.60 6.55 3.50
CA PHE A 56 15.94 5.35 2.74
C PHE A 56 14.70 4.48 2.46
N LEU A 57 13.85 4.26 3.47
CA LEU A 57 12.61 3.50 3.30
C LEU A 57 11.67 4.17 2.27
N TYR A 58 11.55 5.49 2.32
CA TYR A 58 10.72 6.26 1.38
C TYR A 58 11.24 6.14 -0.05
N LEU A 59 12.54 6.36 -0.27
CA LEU A 59 13.14 6.23 -1.60
C LEU A 59 13.04 4.79 -2.11
N GLY A 60 13.24 3.80 -1.24
CA GLY A 60 13.09 2.39 -1.56
C GLY A 60 11.69 2.06 -2.12
N VAL A 61 10.63 2.42 -1.40
CA VAL A 61 9.24 2.22 -1.87
C VAL A 61 9.00 2.90 -3.21
N ARG A 62 9.49 4.13 -3.36
CA ARG A 62 9.27 4.94 -4.56
C ARG A 62 9.91 4.33 -5.80
N TYR A 63 11.20 3.98 -5.75
CA TYR A 63 11.90 3.43 -6.91
C TYR A 63 11.52 1.98 -7.19
N VAL A 64 11.28 1.16 -6.15
CA VAL A 64 10.79 -0.21 -6.34
C VAL A 64 9.38 -0.19 -6.93
N GLY A 65 8.52 0.75 -6.50
CA GLY A 65 7.19 0.94 -7.08
C GLY A 65 7.23 1.31 -8.56
N ILE A 66 8.12 2.22 -8.97
CA ILE A 66 8.31 2.58 -10.39
C ILE A 66 8.79 1.35 -11.18
N ALA A 67 9.78 0.62 -10.67
CA ALA A 67 10.27 -0.60 -11.31
C ALA A 67 9.16 -1.65 -11.46
N TYR A 68 8.35 -1.86 -10.42
CA TYR A 68 7.22 -2.77 -10.41
C TYR A 68 6.22 -2.44 -11.53
N VAL A 69 5.81 -1.18 -11.62
CA VAL A 69 4.83 -0.70 -12.59
C VAL A 69 5.33 -0.88 -14.03
N VAL A 70 6.62 -0.61 -14.29
CA VAL A 70 7.24 -0.84 -15.60
C VAL A 70 7.28 -2.34 -15.96
N ILE A 71 7.61 -3.21 -15.00
CA ILE A 71 7.63 -4.66 -15.21
C ILE A 71 6.22 -5.18 -15.52
N VAL A 72 5.21 -4.74 -14.77
CA VAL A 72 3.80 -5.12 -14.99
C VAL A 72 3.33 -4.68 -16.37
N MET A 73 3.63 -3.45 -16.80
CA MET A 73 3.34 -2.99 -18.16
C MET A 73 3.95 -3.90 -19.23
N LEU A 74 5.20 -4.35 -19.04
CA LEU A 74 5.90 -5.18 -20.01
C LEU A 74 5.24 -6.56 -20.18
N VAL A 75 4.57 -7.06 -19.13
CA VAL A 75 3.92 -8.38 -19.09
C VAL A 75 2.47 -8.30 -19.56
N ASP A 76 1.75 -7.24 -19.16
CA ASP A 76 0.33 -7.07 -19.46
C ASP A 76 0.09 -6.65 -20.91
N VAL A 77 1.09 -6.12 -21.61
CA VAL A 77 0.97 -5.81 -23.03
C VAL A 77 1.14 -7.11 -23.84
N PRO A 78 0.12 -7.54 -24.62
CA PRO A 78 0.08 -8.85 -25.28
C PRO A 78 1.06 -8.99 -26.47
N THR A 79 2.06 -8.11 -26.60
CA THR A 79 2.97 -8.04 -27.76
C THR A 79 4.22 -8.90 -27.61
N ILE A 80 4.57 -9.37 -26.41
CA ILE A 80 5.80 -10.13 -26.17
C ILE A 80 5.44 -11.57 -25.79
N SER A 81 5.64 -12.52 -26.70
CA SER A 81 5.54 -13.94 -26.38
C SER A 81 6.68 -14.32 -25.42
N THR A 82 6.40 -14.44 -24.13
CA THR A 82 7.36 -14.95 -23.15
C THR A 82 7.10 -16.43 -22.94
N THR A 83 8.16 -17.24 -22.96
CA THR A 83 8.11 -18.69 -22.70
C THR A 83 7.59 -18.98 -21.29
N ASP A 84 6.96 -20.15 -21.09
CA ASP A 84 6.31 -20.61 -19.86
C ASP A 84 7.19 -20.37 -18.62
N ALA A 85 8.49 -20.64 -18.77
CA ALA A 85 9.49 -20.46 -17.72
C ALA A 85 9.73 -18.97 -17.38
N VAL A 86 9.80 -18.10 -18.39
CA VAL A 86 10.00 -16.66 -18.21
C VAL A 86 8.78 -16.04 -17.57
N SER A 87 7.57 -16.40 -18.03
CA SER A 87 6.33 -15.90 -17.45
C SER A 87 6.21 -16.27 -15.96
N ARG A 88 6.51 -17.52 -15.60
CA ARG A 88 6.52 -17.94 -14.19
C ARG A 88 7.53 -17.17 -13.34
N ILE A 89 8.74 -16.94 -13.87
CA ILE A 89 9.77 -16.17 -13.17
C ILE A 89 9.32 -14.72 -12.98
N VAL A 90 8.75 -14.10 -14.01
CA VAL A 90 8.28 -12.72 -13.94
C VAL A 90 7.09 -12.59 -13.00
N TYR A 91 6.10 -13.48 -13.08
CA TYR A 91 4.97 -13.51 -12.14
C TYR A 91 5.44 -13.64 -10.69
N THR A 92 6.39 -14.56 -10.43
CA THR A 92 6.98 -14.75 -9.11
C THR A 92 7.70 -13.47 -8.67
N ALA A 93 8.49 -12.85 -9.53
CA ALA A 93 9.20 -11.60 -9.24
C ALA A 93 8.23 -10.45 -8.94
N VAL A 94 7.16 -10.29 -9.74
CA VAL A 94 6.11 -9.28 -9.53
C VAL A 94 5.43 -9.49 -8.17
N TYR A 95 5.03 -10.72 -7.86
CA TYR A 95 4.40 -11.04 -6.57
C TYR A 95 5.31 -10.68 -5.37
N TRP A 96 6.57 -11.13 -5.39
CA TRP A 96 7.49 -10.85 -4.29
C TRP A 96 7.89 -9.37 -4.20
N THR A 97 8.01 -8.68 -5.32
CA THR A 97 8.27 -7.23 -5.30
C THR A 97 7.10 -6.45 -4.72
N ALA A 98 5.85 -6.83 -5.03
CA ALA A 98 4.66 -6.25 -4.41
C ALA A 98 4.63 -6.50 -2.89
N ASP A 99 4.88 -7.73 -2.44
CA ASP A 99 4.92 -8.05 -1.00
C ASP A 99 6.03 -7.27 -0.27
N VAL A 100 7.22 -7.12 -0.87
CA VAL A 100 8.30 -6.31 -0.30
C VAL A 100 7.88 -4.85 -0.14
N VAL A 101 7.22 -4.26 -1.13
CA VAL A 101 6.72 -2.87 -1.05
C VAL A 101 5.70 -2.74 0.08
N ASP A 102 4.77 -3.68 0.19
CA ASP A 102 3.74 -3.71 1.23
C ASP A 102 4.34 -3.89 2.64
N VAL A 103 5.40 -4.69 2.77
CA VAL A 103 6.17 -4.82 4.01
C VAL A 103 6.78 -3.47 4.42
N ILE A 104 7.43 -2.77 3.48
CA ILE A 104 8.07 -1.49 3.77
C ILE A 104 7.01 -0.43 4.14
N LEU A 105 5.88 -0.40 3.44
CA LEU A 105 4.75 0.48 3.77
C LEU A 105 4.21 0.21 5.17
N GLY A 106 4.06 -1.06 5.55
CA GLY A 106 3.68 -1.46 6.92
C GLY A 106 4.66 -0.94 7.96
N VAL A 107 5.98 -1.04 7.73
CA VAL A 107 7.01 -0.51 8.63
C VAL A 107 6.92 1.02 8.75
N ILE A 108 6.75 1.72 7.62
CA ILE A 108 6.53 3.18 7.59
C ILE A 108 5.28 3.56 8.41
N MET A 109 4.20 2.79 8.29
CA MET A 109 2.97 3.04 9.03
C MET A 109 3.16 2.82 10.53
N ILE A 110 3.81 1.73 10.94
CA ILE A 110 4.11 1.44 12.35
C ILE A 110 4.98 2.52 12.97
N THR A 111 6.03 2.97 12.28
CA THR A 111 6.92 4.03 12.78
C THR A 111 6.19 5.35 12.95
N ARG A 112 5.30 5.72 12.02
CA ARG A 112 4.45 6.91 12.14
C ARG A 112 3.45 6.82 13.30
N LEU A 113 2.78 5.67 13.45
CA LEU A 113 1.88 5.40 14.58
C LEU A 113 2.61 5.48 15.92
N HIS A 114 3.80 4.92 16.00
CA HIS A 114 4.64 4.98 17.21
C HIS A 114 5.04 6.41 17.58
N ALA A 115 5.34 7.26 16.60
CA ALA A 115 5.60 8.67 16.83
C ALA A 115 4.35 9.42 17.35
N MET A 116 3.17 9.15 16.77
CA MET A 116 1.90 9.73 17.23
C MET A 116 1.53 9.30 18.66
N TYR A 117 1.81 8.06 19.04
CA TYR A 117 1.51 7.51 20.37
C TYR A 117 2.58 7.87 21.44
N GLN A 118 3.24 9.01 21.30
CA GLN A 118 4.24 9.52 22.25
C GLN A 118 5.33 8.50 22.57
N ARG A 119 5.74 7.70 21.57
CA ARG A 119 6.79 6.68 21.70
C ARG A 119 6.47 5.58 22.74
N SER A 120 5.18 5.28 22.96
CA SER A 120 4.77 4.21 23.86
C SER A 120 5.19 2.84 23.33
N ARG A 121 6.10 2.18 24.04
CA ARG A 121 6.61 0.84 23.67
C ARG A 121 5.52 -0.22 23.63
N LYS A 122 4.46 -0.07 24.43
CA LYS A 122 3.36 -1.05 24.49
C LYS A 122 2.59 -1.13 23.17
N VAL A 123 2.29 0.02 22.57
CA VAL A 123 1.58 0.10 21.28
C VAL A 123 2.47 -0.38 20.14
N LEU A 124 3.76 -0.08 20.19
CA LEU A 124 4.73 -0.58 19.21
C LEU A 124 4.81 -2.11 19.23
N ILE A 125 4.95 -2.72 20.41
CA ILE A 125 5.01 -4.18 20.55
C ILE A 125 3.72 -4.81 20.00
N TYR A 126 2.55 -4.26 20.36
CA TYR A 126 1.27 -4.74 19.85
C TYR A 126 1.18 -4.71 18.32
N LEU A 127 1.53 -3.58 17.70
CA LEU A 127 1.51 -3.42 16.24
C LEU A 127 2.50 -4.36 15.54
N VAL A 128 3.73 -4.46 16.04
CA VAL A 128 4.77 -5.32 15.46
C VAL A 128 4.37 -6.78 15.54
N VAL A 129 3.81 -7.24 16.66
CA VAL A 129 3.38 -8.64 16.83
C VAL A 129 2.28 -9.01 15.82
N ILE A 130 1.26 -8.16 15.68
CA ILE A 130 0.17 -8.41 14.72
C ILE A 130 0.70 -8.40 13.28
N PHE A 131 1.53 -7.41 12.94
CA PHE A 131 2.10 -7.29 11.61
C PHE A 131 2.93 -8.52 11.23
N VAL A 132 3.82 -8.96 12.13
CA VAL A 132 4.66 -10.14 11.91
C VAL A 132 3.80 -11.41 11.79
N ALA A 133 2.77 -11.58 12.61
CA ALA A 133 1.87 -12.73 12.53
C ALA A 133 1.17 -12.81 11.15
N ILE A 134 0.67 -11.67 10.66
CA ILE A 134 0.03 -11.58 9.33
C ILE A 134 1.03 -11.88 8.21
N ARG A 135 2.26 -11.36 8.30
CA ARG A 135 3.32 -11.63 7.31
C ARG A 135 3.75 -13.09 7.27
N ILE A 136 3.85 -13.74 8.42
CA ILE A 136 4.14 -15.18 8.48
C ILE A 136 3.02 -15.98 7.79
N ALA A 137 1.75 -15.65 8.07
CA ALA A 137 0.62 -16.31 7.42
C ALA A 137 0.66 -16.11 5.88
N ASN A 138 0.88 -14.87 5.42
CA ASN A 138 1.00 -14.58 3.99
C ASN A 138 2.19 -15.28 3.33
N ALA A 139 3.33 -15.39 4.01
CA ALA A 139 4.50 -16.10 3.48
C ALA A 139 4.25 -17.60 3.33
N VAL A 140 3.55 -18.22 4.28
CA VAL A 140 3.14 -19.64 4.19
C VAL A 140 2.18 -19.85 3.02
N ILE A 141 1.18 -18.97 2.87
CA ILE A 141 0.24 -18.99 1.74
C ILE A 141 0.98 -18.81 0.40
N ALA A 142 1.94 -17.89 0.32
CA ALA A 142 2.73 -17.68 -0.88
C ALA A 142 3.56 -18.91 -1.25
N ALA A 143 4.18 -19.57 -0.26
CA ALA A 143 4.93 -20.80 -0.45
C ALA A 143 4.04 -21.94 -0.96
N THR A 144 2.81 -22.09 -0.43
CA THR A 144 1.88 -23.12 -0.91
C THR A 144 1.42 -22.84 -2.33
N ILE A 145 1.10 -21.59 -2.68
CA ILE A 145 0.73 -21.18 -4.04
C ILE A 145 1.85 -21.49 -5.02
N THR A 146 3.07 -21.01 -4.74
CA THR A 146 4.22 -21.19 -5.64
C THR A 146 4.60 -22.66 -5.84
N MET A 147 4.38 -23.54 -4.86
CA MET A 147 4.61 -24.98 -5.00
C MET A 147 3.57 -25.71 -5.87
N HIS A 148 2.33 -25.20 -5.95
CA HIS A 148 1.23 -25.88 -6.64
C HIS A 148 0.87 -25.24 -8.00
N VAL A 149 1.42 -24.08 -8.32
CA VAL A 149 1.20 -23.42 -9.62
C VAL A 149 2.07 -24.09 -10.71
N ALA A 150 1.42 -24.88 -11.57
CA ALA A 150 1.91 -25.17 -12.91
C ALA A 150 1.40 -24.07 -13.85
N GLY A 151 2.29 -23.23 -14.37
CA GLY A 151 1.94 -22.25 -15.39
C GLY A 151 1.62 -22.97 -16.70
N GLU A 152 0.40 -22.86 -17.20
CA GLU A 152 0.03 -23.30 -18.53
C GLU A 152 -0.19 -22.06 -19.41
N GLU A 153 0.57 -21.92 -20.49
CA GLU A 153 0.35 -20.93 -21.54
C GLU A 153 -0.97 -21.20 -22.30
N PHE A 154 -1.82 -20.17 -22.41
CA PHE A 154 -3.02 -20.21 -23.24
C PHE A 154 -2.88 -19.26 -24.43
N ILE A 155 -3.15 -19.76 -25.64
CA ILE A 155 -3.20 -18.95 -26.87
C ILE A 155 -4.67 -18.84 -27.27
N LEU A 156 -5.27 -17.68 -27.00
CA LEU A 156 -6.68 -17.40 -27.27
C LEU A 156 -6.81 -16.47 -28.48
N SER A 157 -7.40 -16.96 -29.58
CA SER A 157 -7.64 -16.16 -30.80
C SER A 157 -6.41 -15.35 -31.29
N GLY A 158 -5.22 -15.95 -31.24
CA GLY A 158 -3.97 -15.29 -31.66
C GLY A 158 -3.40 -14.26 -30.68
N THR A 159 -4.03 -14.06 -29.52
CA THR A 159 -3.48 -13.28 -28.41
C THR A 159 -2.77 -14.20 -27.41
N TYR A 160 -1.56 -13.83 -27.01
CA TYR A 160 -0.81 -14.54 -25.96
C TYR A 160 -1.39 -14.14 -24.60
N GLN A 161 -2.02 -15.08 -23.90
CA GLN A 161 -2.53 -14.86 -22.55
C GLN A 161 -1.88 -15.86 -21.60
N CYS A 162 -1.08 -15.36 -20.65
CA CYS A 162 -0.59 -16.19 -19.55
C CYS A 162 -1.63 -16.18 -18.43
N MET A 163 -2.57 -17.13 -18.46
CA MET A 163 -3.52 -17.31 -17.36
C MET A 163 -3.04 -18.45 -16.46
N VAL A 164 -2.68 -18.12 -15.22
CA VAL A 164 -2.39 -19.15 -14.22
C VAL A 164 -3.71 -19.81 -13.83
N ALA A 165 -3.90 -21.06 -14.23
CA ALA A 165 -5.03 -21.87 -13.78
C ALA A 165 -4.85 -22.19 -12.28
N TYR A 166 -5.51 -21.42 -11.43
CA TYR A 166 -5.59 -21.75 -10.01
C TYR A 166 -6.65 -22.83 -9.82
N PRO A 167 -6.31 -24.05 -9.35
CA PRO A 167 -7.33 -24.95 -8.81
C PRO A 167 -8.09 -24.20 -7.71
N GLY A 168 -9.39 -24.46 -7.57
CA GLY A 168 -10.30 -23.63 -6.74
C GLY A 168 -9.82 -23.36 -5.30
N ASP A 169 -9.10 -24.32 -4.71
CA ASP A 169 -8.51 -24.18 -3.36
C ASP A 169 -7.44 -23.08 -3.28
N LEU A 170 -6.69 -22.84 -4.36
CA LEU A 170 -5.69 -21.75 -4.43
C LEU A 170 -6.34 -20.37 -4.52
N LEU A 171 -7.50 -20.23 -5.17
CA LEU A 171 -8.21 -18.95 -5.24
C LEU A 171 -8.68 -18.49 -3.85
N LEU A 172 -9.09 -19.44 -3.01
CA LEU A 172 -9.44 -19.16 -1.61
C LEU A 172 -8.21 -18.70 -0.82
N LEU A 173 -7.06 -19.33 -1.00
CA LEU A 173 -5.80 -18.93 -0.36
C LEU A 173 -5.39 -17.50 -0.74
N VAL A 174 -5.49 -17.15 -2.03
CA VAL A 174 -5.27 -15.78 -2.50
C VAL A 174 -6.29 -14.82 -1.87
N SER A 175 -7.56 -15.19 -1.81
CA SER A 175 -8.59 -14.33 -1.19
C SER A 175 -8.30 -14.09 0.30
N ILE A 176 -7.83 -15.10 1.02
CA ILE A 176 -7.48 -15.00 2.45
C ILE A 176 -6.31 -14.02 2.66
N SER A 177 -5.27 -14.04 1.81
CA SER A 177 -4.13 -13.12 1.98
C SER A 177 -4.53 -11.66 1.82
N TRP A 178 -5.42 -11.36 0.87
CA TRP A 178 -5.99 -10.02 0.68
C TRP A 178 -6.85 -9.58 1.87
N ILE A 179 -7.65 -10.49 2.44
CA ILE A 179 -8.45 -10.19 3.63
C ILE A 179 -7.54 -9.89 4.83
N LEU A 180 -6.48 -10.67 5.04
CA LEU A 180 -5.53 -10.44 6.12
C LEU A 180 -4.82 -9.08 5.98
N ALA A 181 -4.43 -8.70 4.76
CA ALA A 181 -3.87 -7.38 4.49
C ALA A 181 -4.88 -6.26 4.77
N ALA A 182 -6.13 -6.40 4.32
CA ALA A 182 -7.17 -5.42 4.58
C ALA A 182 -7.47 -5.25 6.08
N VAL A 183 -7.49 -6.35 6.84
CA VAL A 183 -7.67 -6.32 8.31
C VAL A 183 -6.56 -5.51 8.98
N TRP A 184 -5.30 -5.72 8.57
CA TRP A 184 -4.17 -4.95 9.08
C TRP A 184 -4.33 -3.45 8.81
N GLU A 185 -4.65 -3.08 7.58
CA GLU A 185 -4.85 -1.68 7.19
C GLU A 185 -5.99 -1.03 7.98
N VAL A 186 -7.11 -1.73 8.16
CA VAL A 186 -8.25 -1.23 8.95
C VAL A 186 -7.85 -1.01 10.41
N ILE A 187 -7.10 -1.92 11.02
CA ILE A 187 -6.62 -1.76 12.41
C ILE A 187 -5.72 -0.52 12.52
N ALA A 188 -4.77 -0.37 11.61
CA ALA A 188 -3.84 0.74 11.63
C ALA A 188 -4.52 2.09 11.38
N LEU A 189 -5.47 2.14 10.43
CA LEU A 189 -6.31 3.31 10.16
C LEU A 189 -7.16 3.68 11.37
N CYS A 190 -7.82 2.70 12.00
CA CYS A 190 -8.62 2.95 13.21
C CYS A 190 -7.78 3.57 14.32
N LEU A 191 -6.56 3.06 14.56
CA LEU A 191 -5.65 3.60 15.56
C LEU A 191 -5.17 5.01 15.22
N ALA A 192 -4.86 5.28 13.95
CA ALA A 192 -4.45 6.59 13.48
C ALA A 192 -5.58 7.63 13.64
N VAL A 193 -6.80 7.27 13.27
CA VAL A 193 -7.99 8.13 13.46
C VAL A 193 -8.26 8.36 14.94
N TRP A 194 -8.14 7.32 15.78
CA TRP A 194 -8.37 7.43 17.21
C TRP A 194 -7.45 8.45 17.87
N ILE A 195 -6.13 8.37 17.61
CA ILE A 195 -5.17 9.30 18.20
C ILE A 195 -5.35 10.72 17.66
N ALA A 196 -5.66 10.86 16.36
CA ALA A 196 -5.96 12.16 15.78
C ALA A 196 -7.17 12.80 16.47
N VAL A 197 -8.28 12.06 16.62
CA VAL A 197 -9.49 12.54 17.30
C VAL A 197 -9.21 12.88 18.77
N LYS A 198 -8.44 12.04 19.47
CA LYS A 198 -8.05 12.31 20.87
C LYS A 198 -7.26 13.60 20.98
N HIS A 199 -6.27 13.80 20.11
CA HIS A 199 -5.44 15.01 20.10
C HIS A 199 -6.26 16.27 19.80
N PHE A 200 -7.15 16.22 18.82
CA PHE A 200 -8.06 17.33 18.53
C PHE A 200 -9.03 17.64 19.68
N ARG A 201 -9.52 16.61 20.39
CA ARG A 201 -10.37 16.80 21.58
C ARG A 201 -9.61 17.46 22.73
N GLU A 202 -8.37 17.06 22.98
CA GLU A 202 -7.51 17.66 24.01
C GLU A 202 -7.20 19.14 23.69
N LEU A 203 -6.86 19.44 22.43
CA LEU A 203 -6.67 20.82 21.96
C LEU A 203 -7.94 21.67 22.12
N ARG A 204 -9.12 21.11 21.78
CA ARG A 204 -10.40 21.80 21.95
C ARG A 204 -10.69 22.07 23.42
N GLN A 205 -10.46 21.12 24.32
CA GLN A 205 -10.64 21.32 25.76
C GLN A 205 -9.71 22.39 26.33
N HIS A 206 -8.46 22.46 25.87
CA HIS A 206 -7.53 23.53 26.25
C HIS A 206 -7.99 24.89 25.75
N SER A 207 -8.43 25.00 24.49
CA SER A 207 -8.97 26.25 23.94
C SER A 207 -10.19 26.75 24.72
N THR A 208 -11.13 25.86 25.05
CA THR A 208 -12.31 26.21 25.85
C THR A 208 -11.92 26.64 27.26
N ARG A 209 -10.97 25.96 27.93
CA ARG A 209 -10.48 26.37 29.26
C ARG A 209 -9.79 27.73 29.23
N VAL A 210 -8.94 28.00 28.24
CA VAL A 210 -8.26 29.30 28.09
C VAL A 210 -9.29 30.41 27.81
N PHE A 211 -10.31 30.12 27.01
CA PHE A 211 -11.40 31.07 26.75
C PHE A 211 -12.18 31.40 28.04
N TRP A 212 -12.57 30.41 28.83
CA TRP A 212 -13.24 30.63 30.12
C TRP A 212 -12.36 31.37 31.14
N LEU A 213 -11.06 31.05 31.21
CA LEU A 213 -10.10 31.77 32.06
C LEU A 213 -9.93 33.24 31.61
N SER A 214 -10.01 33.52 30.30
CA SER A 214 -9.96 34.88 29.76
C SER A 214 -11.24 35.68 30.05
N LEU A 215 -12.40 35.02 30.07
CA LEU A 215 -13.67 35.64 30.46
C LEU A 215 -13.75 35.87 31.97
N ALA A 216 -13.29 34.91 32.77
CA ALA A 216 -13.23 35.02 34.22
C ALA A 216 -12.26 36.13 34.66
N SER A 217 -11.10 36.27 34.01
CA SER A 217 -10.19 37.38 34.30
C SER A 217 -10.81 38.72 33.92
N ARG A 218 -11.46 38.83 32.74
CA ARG A 218 -12.18 40.06 32.34
C ARG A 218 -13.29 40.46 33.30
N SER A 219 -14.07 39.52 33.85
CA SER A 219 -15.13 39.87 34.82
C SER A 219 -14.57 40.31 36.17
N VAL A 220 -13.46 39.71 36.64
CA VAL A 220 -12.78 40.13 37.86
C VAL A 220 -12.17 41.53 37.72
N TYR A 221 -11.64 41.89 36.54
CA TYR A 221 -11.15 43.24 36.27
C TYR A 221 -12.27 44.28 36.22
N SER A 222 -13.46 43.97 35.67
CA SER A 222 -14.56 44.96 35.61
C SER A 222 -15.20 45.21 36.98
N LEU A 223 -15.35 44.17 37.81
CA LEU A 223 -15.85 44.29 39.19
C LEU A 223 -14.92 45.12 40.08
N ARG A 224 -13.60 44.98 39.89
CA ARG A 224 -12.60 45.73 40.67
C ARG A 224 -12.51 47.22 40.28
N CYS A 225 -12.95 47.59 39.07
CA CYS A 225 -13.07 48.99 38.65
C CYS A 225 -14.31 49.67 39.23
N SER A 226 -15.43 48.94 39.37
CA SER A 226 -16.68 49.48 39.92
C SER A 226 -16.65 49.75 41.44
N GLN A 227 -15.70 49.18 42.17
CA GLN A 227 -15.57 49.35 43.63
C GLN A 227 -14.60 50.48 44.02
N ARG A 228 -14.02 51.19 43.05
CA ARG A 228 -12.98 52.22 43.27
C ARG A 228 -13.41 53.63 42.85
N THR A 229 -14.69 53.81 42.52
CA THR A 229 -15.40 55.08 42.28
C THR A 229 -16.45 55.25 43.35
#